data_AF-A0A6G3X0R4-F1
#
_entry.id   AF-A0A6G3X0R4-F1
#
_cell.length_a   1.000
_cell.length_b   1.000
_cell.length_c   1.000
_cell.angle_alpha   90.00
_cell.angle_beta   90.00
_cell.angle_gamma   90.00
#
_symmetry.space_group_name_H-M   'P 1'
#
loop_
_entity.id
_entity.type
_entity.pdbx_description
1 polymer ?
#
loop_
_entity_poly.entity_id
_entity_poly.type
_entity_poly.pdbx_seq_one_letter_code
_entity_poly.pdbx_strand_id
1 'polypeptide(L)'
;QNRRWDNDFRTLAGLIAGGELGEVQRFESRFERWRPQPKGGWRESGDPDEIGGLLYDLGSHVVDQALVLFGAAVQVYAESDVRRPGAAADDDTFIAITHENGVRSHLYVSATTAQLGPRFRVLGSKAGYVKYGL
;
A
#
# COMPACT_ATOMS: atom_id res chain seq x y z
N GLN A 1 -11.87 1.93 7.84
CA GLN A 1 -10.67 2.55 7.25
C GLN A 1 -10.25 3.78 8.05
N ASN A 2 -9.64 3.58 9.21
CA ASN A 2 -9.19 4.65 10.12
C ASN A 2 -7.90 5.36 9.65
N ARG A 3 -7.15 4.78 8.71
CA ARG A 3 -5.89 5.35 8.21
C ARG A 3 -6.05 6.51 7.23
N ARG A 4 -7.30 6.87 6.89
CA ARG A 4 -7.62 8.12 6.17
C ARG A 4 -7.34 9.36 7.03
N TRP A 5 -7.19 9.18 8.33
CA TRP A 5 -6.90 10.27 9.28
C TRP A 5 -5.44 10.29 9.75
N ASP A 6 -4.58 9.40 9.22
CA ASP A 6 -3.14 9.44 9.47
C ASP A 6 -2.58 10.78 8.93
N ASN A 7 -1.66 11.41 9.68
CA ASN A 7 -1.15 12.76 9.37
C ASN A 7 -0.42 12.79 8.02
N ASP A 8 0.35 11.74 7.71
CA ASP A 8 1.03 11.57 6.43
C ASP A 8 0.03 11.60 5.25
N PHE A 9 -1.06 10.84 5.36
CA PHE A 9 -2.08 10.73 4.33
C PHE A 9 -2.85 12.04 4.16
N ARG A 10 -3.23 12.70 5.26
CA ARG A 10 -3.91 14.01 5.20
C ARG A 10 -3.02 15.08 4.58
N THR A 11 -1.73 15.06 4.87
CA THR A 11 -0.75 15.98 4.27
C THR A 11 -0.68 15.75 2.75
N LEU A 12 -0.53 14.50 2.32
CA LEU A 12 -0.51 14.17 0.90
C LEU A 12 -1.81 14.56 0.18
N ALA A 13 -2.97 14.26 0.78
CA ALA A 13 -4.26 14.64 0.20
C ALA A 13 -4.38 16.16 0.03
N GLY A 14 -3.88 16.94 0.98
CA GLY A 14 -3.80 18.40 0.88
C GLY A 14 -2.95 18.86 -0.30
N LEU A 15 -1.76 18.28 -0.48
CA LEU A 15 -0.84 18.61 -1.59
C LEU A 15 -1.36 18.20 -2.98
N ILE A 16 -2.24 17.20 -3.04
CA ILE A 16 -2.91 16.83 -4.29
C ILE A 16 -4.04 17.82 -4.56
N ALA A 17 -4.86 18.12 -3.54
CA ALA A 17 -6.00 19.03 -3.67
C ALA A 17 -5.61 20.48 -3.96
N GLY A 18 -4.48 20.96 -3.41
CA GLY A 18 -3.96 22.30 -3.71
C GLY A 18 -3.26 22.41 -5.07
N GLY A 19 -3.08 21.29 -5.78
CA GLY A 19 -2.47 21.25 -7.10
C GLY A 19 -0.96 21.50 -7.11
N GLU A 20 -0.30 21.40 -5.95
CA GLU A 20 1.14 21.60 -5.79
C GLU A 20 1.95 20.58 -6.60
N LEU A 21 1.42 19.36 -6.77
CA LEU A 21 2.05 18.31 -7.56
C LEU A 21 1.73 18.38 -9.06
N GLY A 22 0.75 19.18 -9.46
CA GLY A 22 0.19 19.15 -10.81
C GLY A 22 -0.60 17.87 -11.09
N GLU A 23 -0.51 17.36 -12.31
CA GLU A 23 -1.16 16.09 -12.70
C GLU A 23 -0.35 14.92 -12.14
N VAL A 24 -0.93 14.17 -11.20
CA VAL A 24 -0.28 12.98 -10.63
C VAL A 24 -0.25 11.86 -11.67
N GLN A 25 0.91 11.24 -11.83
CA GLN A 25 1.14 10.14 -12.79
C GLN A 25 1.41 8.82 -12.06
N ARG A 26 2.12 8.88 -10.93
CA ARG A 26 2.51 7.72 -10.12
C ARG A 26 2.28 7.99 -8.65
N PHE A 27 1.56 7.07 -8.01
CA PHE A 27 1.46 6.99 -6.56
C PHE A 27 2.10 5.69 -6.09
N GLU A 28 2.97 5.77 -5.09
CA GLU A 28 3.51 4.60 -4.40
C GLU A 28 3.17 4.70 -2.92
N SER A 29 2.68 3.60 -2.36
CA SER A 29 2.29 3.47 -0.96
C SER A 29 2.85 2.19 -0.39
N ARG A 30 3.60 2.29 0.71
CA ARG A 30 4.27 1.14 1.32
C ARG A 30 3.80 0.95 2.74
N PHE A 31 3.41 -0.27 3.06
CA PHE A 31 3.21 -0.71 4.42
C PHE A 31 4.04 -1.95 4.71
N GLU A 32 5.31 -1.69 4.99
CA GLU A 32 6.37 -2.69 5.06
C GLU A 32 6.92 -2.80 6.49
N ARG A 33 7.41 -3.98 6.84
CA ARG A 33 8.10 -4.27 8.10
C ARG A 33 9.08 -5.40 7.91
N TRP A 34 10.10 -5.45 8.77
CA TRP A 34 10.97 -6.62 8.89
C TRP A 34 10.52 -7.50 10.06
N ARG A 35 9.93 -8.66 9.75
CA ARG A 35 9.51 -9.68 10.72
C ARG A 35 9.85 -11.07 10.20
N PRO A 36 11.13 -11.49 10.27
CA PRO A 36 11.60 -12.73 9.65
C PRO A 36 10.96 -14.00 10.22
N GLN A 37 10.43 -13.94 11.45
CA GLN A 37 9.71 -15.04 12.07
C GLN A 37 8.22 -14.70 12.17
N PRO A 38 7.32 -15.61 11.73
CA PRO A 38 5.90 -15.52 12.02
C PRO A 38 5.65 -15.40 13.52
N LYS A 39 4.69 -14.56 13.91
CA LYS A 39 4.22 -14.45 15.30
C LYS A 39 3.07 -15.41 15.59
N GLY A 40 2.41 -15.93 14.56
CA GLY A 40 1.18 -16.69 14.67
C GLY A 40 -0.04 -15.80 14.96
N GLY A 41 -1.18 -16.46 15.19
CA GLY A 41 -2.49 -15.83 15.34
C GLY A 41 -3.23 -15.73 14.01
N TRP A 42 -4.53 -15.39 14.09
CA TRP A 42 -5.46 -15.48 12.96
C TRP A 42 -5.02 -14.71 11.70
N ARG A 43 -4.31 -13.58 11.86
CA ARG A 43 -3.79 -12.78 10.72
C ARG A 43 -2.71 -13.48 9.90
N GLU A 44 -2.03 -14.48 10.46
CA GLU A 44 -1.02 -15.28 9.76
C GLU A 44 -1.53 -16.71 9.50
N SER A 45 -2.81 -16.95 9.73
CA SER A 45 -3.46 -18.22 9.50
C SER A 45 -3.69 -18.48 8.03
N GLY A 46 -3.45 -19.71 7.60
CA GLY A 46 -3.82 -20.19 6.26
C GLY A 46 -5.24 -20.74 6.19
N ASP A 47 -6.01 -20.68 7.28
CA ASP A 47 -7.42 -21.10 7.28
C ASP A 47 -8.26 -20.09 6.46
N PRO A 48 -8.93 -20.52 5.38
CA PRO A 48 -9.79 -19.64 4.58
C PRO A 48 -10.90 -18.96 5.38
N ASP A 49 -11.38 -19.58 6.46
CA ASP A 49 -12.46 -19.04 7.30
C ASP A 49 -11.97 -17.88 8.19
N GLU A 50 -10.66 -17.79 8.45
CA GLU A 50 -10.05 -16.72 9.25
C GLU A 50 -9.61 -15.51 8.41
N ILE A 51 -9.53 -15.66 7.07
CA ILE A 51 -9.14 -14.59 6.13
C ILE A 51 -7.83 -13.92 6.56
N GLY A 52 -6.81 -14.77 6.84
CA GLY A 52 -5.46 -14.33 7.17
C GLY A 52 -4.71 -13.77 5.95
N GLY A 53 -3.55 -13.18 6.20
CA GLY A 53 -2.66 -12.64 5.17
C GLY A 53 -2.50 -11.12 5.22
N LEU A 54 -1.34 -10.63 4.77
CA LEU A 54 -1.05 -9.20 4.77
C LEU A 54 -1.89 -8.42 3.77
N LEU A 55 -2.31 -9.03 2.67
CA LEU A 55 -3.21 -8.41 1.71
C LEU A 55 -4.52 -7.98 2.39
N TYR A 56 -5.13 -8.84 3.21
CA TYR A 56 -6.36 -8.51 3.92
C TYR A 56 -6.12 -7.58 5.11
N ASP A 57 -5.07 -7.80 5.90
CA ASP A 57 -4.75 -6.99 7.08
C ASP A 57 -4.32 -5.56 6.70
N LEU A 58 -3.25 -5.43 5.92
CA LEU A 58 -2.60 -4.15 5.61
C LEU A 58 -2.85 -3.69 4.17
N GLY A 59 -3.02 -4.60 3.22
CA GLY A 59 -3.32 -4.29 1.82
C GLY A 59 -4.63 -3.54 1.66
N SER A 60 -5.64 -3.90 2.44
CA SER A 60 -6.92 -3.18 2.50
C SER A 60 -6.75 -1.67 2.75
N HIS A 61 -5.79 -1.26 3.58
CA HIS A 61 -5.52 0.14 3.88
C HIS A 61 -4.87 0.90 2.72
N VAL A 62 -3.84 0.32 2.09
CA VAL A 62 -3.14 1.00 0.99
C VAL A 62 -4.01 1.07 -0.27
N VAL A 63 -4.85 0.05 -0.51
CA VAL A 63 -5.84 0.06 -1.60
C VAL A 63 -6.90 1.13 -1.35
N ASP A 64 -7.46 1.20 -0.14
CA ASP A 64 -8.43 2.23 0.22
C ASP A 64 -7.89 3.65 -0.01
N GLN A 65 -6.67 3.92 0.45
CA GLN A 65 -6.02 5.22 0.27
C GLN A 65 -5.82 5.57 -1.21
N ALA A 66 -5.43 4.61 -2.04
CA ALA A 66 -5.28 4.83 -3.49
C ALA A 66 -6.63 5.17 -4.14
N LEU A 67 -7.69 4.45 -3.80
CA LEU A 67 -9.04 4.68 -4.35
C LEU A 67 -9.62 6.02 -3.86
N VAL A 68 -9.37 6.41 -2.61
CA VAL A 68 -9.78 7.71 -2.08
C VAL A 68 -9.10 8.87 -2.81
N LEU A 69 -7.81 8.74 -3.11
CA LEU A 69 -7.06 9.82 -3.79
C LEU A 69 -7.33 9.90 -5.29
N PHE A 70 -7.51 8.76 -5.96
CA PHE A 70 -7.47 8.70 -7.44
C PHE A 70 -8.72 8.09 -8.08
N GLY A 71 -9.71 7.67 -7.30
CA GLY A 71 -10.97 7.14 -7.81
C GLY A 71 -10.89 5.67 -8.25
N ALA A 72 -11.87 5.25 -9.04
CA ALA A 72 -12.11 3.86 -9.40
C ALA A 72 -10.93 3.21 -10.16
N ALA A 73 -10.74 1.92 -9.92
CA ALA A 73 -9.77 1.09 -10.62
C ALA A 73 -10.37 0.50 -11.90
N VAL A 74 -9.64 0.59 -13.02
CA VAL A 74 -9.99 -0.08 -14.30
C VAL A 74 -9.18 -1.34 -14.56
N GLN A 75 -8.02 -1.46 -13.94
CA GLN A 75 -7.16 -2.64 -14.07
C GLN A 75 -6.35 -2.82 -12.79
N VAL A 76 -6.25 -4.07 -12.34
CA VAL A 76 -5.46 -4.49 -11.19
C VAL A 76 -4.54 -5.64 -11.61
N TYR A 77 -3.28 -5.55 -11.22
CA TYR A 77 -2.31 -6.64 -11.24
C TYR A 77 -1.74 -6.79 -9.83
N ALA A 78 -1.47 -8.02 -9.41
CA ALA A 78 -0.89 -8.28 -8.09
C ALA A 78 0.08 -9.46 -8.13
N GLU A 79 1.12 -9.34 -7.31
CA GLU A 79 2.04 -10.42 -6.93
C GLU A 79 1.83 -10.65 -5.45
N SER A 80 1.52 -11.87 -5.03
CA SER A 80 1.25 -12.19 -3.63
C SER A 80 1.90 -13.52 -3.31
N ASP A 81 2.89 -13.47 -2.42
CA ASP A 81 3.76 -14.59 -2.12
C ASP A 81 3.77 -14.91 -0.62
N VAL A 82 4.15 -16.16 -0.34
CA VAL A 82 4.53 -16.64 0.99
C VAL A 82 6.04 -16.82 0.99
N ARG A 83 6.75 -15.92 1.68
CA ARG A 83 8.22 -15.83 1.63
C ARG A 83 8.88 -16.37 2.90
N ARG A 84 8.28 -16.17 4.09
CA ARG A 84 8.91 -16.60 5.35
C ARG A 84 8.71 -18.11 5.58
N PRO A 85 9.75 -18.84 6.04
CA PRO A 85 9.58 -20.23 6.47
C PRO A 85 8.49 -20.35 7.54
N GLY A 86 7.55 -21.28 7.33
CA GLY A 86 6.45 -21.54 8.28
C GLY A 86 5.29 -20.55 8.22
N ALA A 87 5.30 -19.57 7.32
CA ALA A 87 4.11 -18.76 7.04
C ALA A 87 3.05 -19.59 6.31
N ALA A 88 1.78 -19.39 6.66
CA ALA A 88 0.64 -20.11 6.08
C ALA A 88 -0.27 -19.22 5.21
N ALA A 89 -0.01 -17.91 5.17
CA ALA A 89 -0.72 -16.91 4.37
C ALA A 89 0.27 -15.90 3.77
N ASP A 90 -0.21 -15.06 2.85
CA ASP A 90 0.65 -14.09 2.16
C ASP A 90 1.35 -13.14 3.14
N ASP A 91 2.64 -12.93 2.90
CA ASP A 91 3.48 -12.07 3.74
C ASP A 91 4.39 -11.14 2.95
N ASP A 92 4.23 -11.14 1.62
CA ASP A 92 4.85 -10.20 0.69
C ASP A 92 3.92 -10.02 -0.52
N THR A 93 3.31 -8.85 -0.62
CA THR A 93 2.30 -8.55 -1.65
C THR A 93 2.56 -7.19 -2.30
N PHE A 94 2.61 -7.19 -3.63
CA PHE A 94 2.63 -6.02 -4.49
C PHE A 94 1.31 -5.90 -5.28
N ILE A 95 0.78 -4.68 -5.40
CA ILE A 95 -0.44 -4.40 -6.16
C ILE A 95 -0.20 -3.20 -7.08
N ALA A 96 -0.46 -3.36 -8.37
CA ALA A 96 -0.51 -2.28 -9.34
C ALA A 96 -1.97 -1.99 -9.72
N ILE A 97 -2.43 -0.77 -9.46
CA ILE A 97 -3.77 -0.29 -9.84
C ILE A 97 -3.63 0.75 -10.94
N THR A 98 -4.49 0.62 -11.93
CA THR A 98 -4.76 1.63 -12.95
C THR A 98 -6.08 2.28 -12.64
N HIS A 99 -6.06 3.59 -12.40
CA HIS A 99 -7.27 4.34 -12.11
C HIS A 99 -7.91 4.86 -13.40
N GLU A 100 -9.22 5.11 -13.39
CA GLU A 100 -9.96 5.67 -14.53
C GLU A 100 -9.36 6.99 -15.04
N ASN A 101 -8.83 7.81 -14.13
CA ASN A 101 -8.19 9.09 -14.45
C ASN A 101 -6.76 8.96 -14.99
N GLY A 102 -6.27 7.73 -15.21
CA GLY A 102 -4.94 7.45 -15.76
C GLY A 102 -3.81 7.33 -14.73
N VAL A 103 -4.05 7.66 -13.45
CA VAL A 103 -3.04 7.49 -12.39
C VAL A 103 -2.69 6.01 -12.24
N ARG A 104 -1.40 5.72 -12.01
CA ARG A 104 -0.93 4.38 -11.66
C ARG A 104 -0.51 4.35 -10.20
N SER A 105 -1.12 3.47 -9.42
CA SER A 105 -0.79 3.24 -8.02
C SER A 105 -0.02 1.93 -7.85
N HIS A 106 1.12 1.98 -7.16
CA HIS A 106 1.99 0.85 -6.85
C HIS A 106 2.04 0.68 -5.34
N LEU A 107 1.43 -0.38 -4.83
CA LEU A 107 1.19 -0.60 -3.42
C LEU A 107 2.00 -1.80 -2.96
N TYR A 108 2.69 -1.66 -1.83
CA TYR A 108 3.55 -2.70 -1.27
C TYR A 108 3.14 -2.99 0.15
N VAL A 109 3.06 -4.27 0.47
CA VAL A 109 2.67 -4.75 1.79
C VAL A 109 3.54 -5.96 2.11
N SER A 110 4.44 -5.84 3.08
CA SER A 110 5.48 -6.87 3.25
C SER A 110 5.93 -7.01 4.69
N ALA A 111 6.13 -8.25 5.13
CA ALA A 111 6.79 -8.59 6.40
C ALA A 111 8.26 -9.01 6.21
N THR A 112 8.75 -9.05 4.98
CA THR A 112 10.11 -9.49 4.63
C THR A 112 11.00 -8.34 4.18
N THR A 113 10.56 -7.10 4.35
CA THR A 113 11.32 -5.91 3.93
C THR A 113 12.31 -5.48 5.01
N ALA A 114 13.57 -5.89 4.88
CA ALA A 114 14.66 -5.49 5.79
C ALA A 114 15.07 -4.03 5.62
N GLN A 115 14.96 -3.48 4.41
CA GLN A 115 15.24 -2.09 4.10
C GLN A 115 13.97 -1.41 3.59
N LEU A 116 13.33 -0.64 4.46
CA LEU A 116 12.04 -0.01 4.19
C LEU A 116 12.14 1.04 3.08
N GLY A 117 11.16 1.04 2.19
CA GLY A 117 10.99 2.13 1.22
C GLY A 117 10.27 3.35 1.83
N PRO A 118 10.08 4.41 1.02
CA PRO A 118 9.25 5.54 1.43
C PRO A 118 7.80 5.12 1.65
N ARG A 119 7.22 5.58 2.77
CA ARG A 119 5.80 5.38 3.11
C ARG A 119 4.88 5.85 1.98
N PHE A 120 5.18 7.03 1.44
CA PHE A 120 4.59 7.54 0.21
C PHE A 120 5.68 8.07 -0.72
N ARG A 121 5.49 7.85 -2.03
CA ARG A 121 6.19 8.57 -3.08
C ARG A 121 5.20 8.91 -4.18
N VAL A 122 5.10 10.19 -4.53
CA VAL A 122 4.13 10.69 -5.52
C VAL A 122 4.87 11.50 -6.56
N LEU A 123 4.62 11.21 -7.82
CA LEU A 123 5.19 11.93 -8.96
C LEU A 123 4.06 12.59 -9.73
N GLY A 124 4.10 13.92 -9.79
CA GLY A 124 3.23 14.69 -10.66
C GLY A 124 4.00 15.53 -11.66
N SER A 125 3.26 16.19 -12.56
CA SER A 125 3.84 16.96 -13.67
C SER A 125 4.62 18.20 -13.23
N LYS A 126 4.42 18.70 -12.00
CA LYS A 126 5.13 19.88 -11.47
C LYS A 126 6.17 19.54 -10.40
N ALA A 127 5.90 18.53 -9.58
CA ALA A 127 6.74 18.19 -8.44
C ALA A 127 6.61 16.72 -8.02
N GLY A 128 7.58 16.26 -7.24
CA GLY A 128 7.52 14.99 -6.52
C GLY A 128 7.40 15.21 -5.02
N TYR A 129 6.71 14.31 -4.34
CA TYR A 129 6.61 14.27 -2.88
C TYR A 129 7.07 12.92 -2.35
N VAL A 130 7.83 12.93 -1.25
CA VAL A 130 8.25 11.72 -0.55
C VAL A 130 8.02 11.89 0.95
N LYS A 131 7.46 10.86 1.58
CA LYS A 131 7.31 10.77 3.04
C LYS A 131 7.91 9.46 3.52
N TYR A 132 8.73 9.56 4.57
CA TYR A 132 9.24 8.42 5.32
C TYR A 132 8.55 8.33 6.68
N GLY A 133 8.29 7.11 7.13
CA GLY A 133 7.52 6.83 8.35
C GLY A 133 6.06 7.25 8.24
N LEU A 134 5.25 6.81 9.21
CA LEU A 134 3.90 7.33 9.41
C LEU A 134 3.94 8.80 9.87
#